data_AF-A0A955GC49-F1
#
_entry.id   AF-A0A955GC49-F1
#
_cell.length_a   1.000
_cell.length_b   1.000
_cell.length_c   1.000
_cell.angle_alpha   90.00
_cell.angle_beta   90.00
_cell.angle_gamma   90.00
#
_symmetry.space_group_name_H-M   'P 1'
#
loop_
_entity.id
_entity.type
_entity.pdbx_description
1 polymer ?
#
loop_
_entity_poly.entity_id
_entity_poly.type
_entity_poly.pdbx_seq_one_letter_code
_entity_poly.pdbx_strand_id
1 'polypeptide(L)'
;MYSVVGLMSFRLLELDIDIRLLPMTITLLISALILMPAIVFRRWYFYRKRIKKTRISVSYEPPLGLNPAEVSYLFKSKLGDQDVAATIINLAQRSLLSYRVEDGIRMVYAGPKVEDDLKTYEKKLIVEAENNHGITATDLVARFTKDSSKDKRSWSSREIVFTRFVHDDLKRKGYVNDVYYLKYFAGVFRILAILIILFVFLPLLSLWIYKIILSGAGDFRSLMRLFGYGAGFCLISLPIFFIASIVLQTIRGRLTGRDWLTTSKSHRFWPQIVGYRQFVRLTRSNKLDFETIDIEKKSHVFTLPYAVALGFVKDWKRLLR
;
A
#
# COMPACT_ATOMS: atom_id res chain seq x y z
N MET A 1 6.50 -34.60 -37.53
CA MET A 1 6.26 -33.65 -36.43
C MET A 1 6.19 -32.21 -36.96
N TYR A 2 5.39 -31.99 -38.02
CA TYR A 2 5.12 -30.69 -38.66
C TYR A 2 3.62 -30.67 -39.04
N SER A 3 2.68 -30.54 -38.10
CA SER A 3 1.26 -30.42 -38.52
C SER A 3 0.27 -29.83 -37.51
N VAL A 4 0.72 -28.96 -36.60
CA VAL A 4 -0.24 -28.17 -35.78
C VAL A 4 -0.09 -26.68 -36.04
N VAL A 5 1.15 -26.21 -36.27
CA VAL A 5 1.42 -24.79 -36.58
C VAL A 5 0.94 -24.41 -38.00
N GLY A 6 1.00 -25.32 -38.98
CA GLY A 6 0.54 -25.05 -40.36
C GLY A 6 -0.98 -25.07 -40.57
N LEU A 7 -1.72 -25.81 -39.73
CA LEU A 7 -3.19 -25.83 -39.78
C LEU A 7 -3.82 -24.59 -39.14
N MET A 8 -3.09 -23.94 -38.22
CA MET A 8 -3.50 -22.66 -37.64
C MET A 8 -3.20 -21.46 -38.56
N SER A 9 -2.14 -21.52 -39.38
CA SER A 9 -1.84 -20.45 -40.35
C SER A 9 -2.77 -20.44 -41.56
N PHE A 10 -3.32 -21.59 -41.96
CA PHE A 10 -4.16 -21.69 -43.15
C PHE A 10 -5.62 -21.24 -42.93
N ARG A 11 -6.17 -21.38 -41.72
CA ARG A 11 -7.55 -20.92 -41.40
C ARG A 11 -7.68 -19.44 -41.09
N LEU A 12 -6.57 -18.73 -40.85
CA LEU A 12 -6.58 -17.28 -40.72
C LEU A 12 -6.69 -16.57 -42.09
N LEU A 13 -6.50 -17.29 -43.21
CA LEU A 13 -6.56 -16.76 -44.57
C LEU A 13 -7.99 -16.69 -45.16
N GLU A 14 -8.97 -17.41 -44.58
CA GLU A 14 -10.40 -17.29 -44.95
C GLU A 14 -11.10 -16.12 -44.24
N LEU A 15 -10.41 -15.48 -43.30
CA LEU A 15 -10.83 -14.21 -42.75
C LEU A 15 -10.51 -13.17 -43.82
N ASP A 16 -11.48 -12.92 -44.70
CA ASP A 16 -11.54 -11.78 -45.61
C ASP A 16 -11.69 -10.48 -44.77
N ILE A 17 -10.72 -10.26 -43.88
CA ILE A 17 -10.55 -9.04 -43.12
C ILE A 17 -10.06 -8.06 -44.15
N ASP A 18 -11.02 -7.31 -44.68
CA ASP A 18 -10.77 -6.20 -45.57
C ASP A 18 -9.64 -5.36 -44.97
N ILE A 19 -8.49 -5.30 -45.65
CA ILE A 19 -7.25 -4.64 -45.19
C ILE A 19 -7.54 -3.18 -44.78
N ARG A 20 -8.60 -2.59 -45.35
CA ARG A 20 -9.14 -1.27 -45.04
C ARG A 20 -9.57 -1.10 -43.57
N LEU A 21 -9.82 -2.18 -42.84
CA LEU A 21 -10.27 -2.17 -41.44
C LEU A 21 -9.13 -2.24 -40.41
N LEU A 22 -7.92 -2.61 -40.86
CA LEU A 22 -6.72 -2.59 -40.01
C LEU A 22 -6.37 -1.20 -39.45
N PRO A 23 -6.37 -0.10 -40.22
CA PRO A 23 -6.04 1.21 -39.66
C PRO A 23 -7.05 1.68 -38.60
N MET A 24 -8.34 1.36 -38.76
CA MET A 24 -9.38 1.72 -37.80
C MET A 24 -9.22 0.94 -36.49
N THR A 25 -8.91 -0.35 -36.56
CA THR A 25 -8.67 -1.15 -35.36
C THR A 25 -7.37 -0.75 -34.67
N ILE A 26 -6.28 -0.50 -35.42
CA ILE A 26 -5.00 -0.02 -34.89
C ILE A 26 -5.16 1.34 -34.19
N THR A 27 -5.88 2.29 -34.79
CA THR A 27 -6.12 3.61 -34.17
C THR A 27 -6.94 3.50 -32.88
N LEU A 28 -7.94 2.63 -32.84
CA LEU A 28 -8.73 2.38 -31.62
C LEU A 28 -7.86 1.75 -30.52
N LEU A 29 -7.00 0.78 -30.85
CA LEU A 29 -6.05 0.16 -29.92
C LEU A 29 -5.02 1.15 -29.37
N ILE A 30 -4.47 2.03 -30.23
CA ILE A 30 -3.54 3.09 -29.82
C ILE A 30 -4.25 4.08 -28.90
N SER A 31 -5.48 4.49 -29.23
CA SER A 31 -6.26 5.42 -28.40
C SER A 31 -6.54 4.83 -27.01
N ALA A 32 -6.89 3.54 -26.95
CA ALA A 32 -7.10 2.79 -25.72
C ALA A 32 -5.85 2.71 -24.85
N LEU A 33 -4.69 2.46 -25.49
CA LEU A 33 -3.39 2.42 -24.84
C LEU A 33 -3.01 3.77 -24.20
N ILE A 34 -3.40 4.89 -24.81
CA ILE A 34 -3.13 6.25 -24.31
C ILE A 34 -4.15 6.66 -23.23
N LEU A 35 -5.43 6.32 -23.40
CA LEU A 35 -6.51 6.71 -22.49
C LEU A 35 -6.36 6.10 -21.10
N MET A 36 -5.91 4.84 -20.99
CA MET A 36 -5.78 4.15 -19.71
C MET A 36 -4.78 4.84 -18.75
N PRO A 37 -3.52 5.11 -19.14
CA PRO A 37 -2.60 5.92 -18.37
C PRO A 37 -3.16 7.31 -18.05
N ALA A 38 -3.85 7.94 -19.01
CA ALA A 38 -4.46 9.26 -18.80
C ALA A 38 -5.55 9.24 -17.71
N ILE A 39 -6.37 8.20 -17.63
CA ILE A 39 -7.39 8.03 -16.57
C ILE A 39 -6.74 7.83 -15.19
N VAL A 40 -5.70 6.98 -15.11
CA VAL A 40 -4.95 6.76 -13.87
C VAL A 40 -4.27 8.06 -13.42
N PHE A 41 -3.63 8.77 -14.35
CA PHE A 41 -2.97 10.05 -14.12
C PHE A 41 -3.97 11.13 -13.68
N ARG A 42 -5.13 11.22 -14.35
CA ARG A 42 -6.21 12.13 -13.96
C ARG A 42 -6.68 11.86 -12.53
N ARG A 43 -6.93 10.59 -12.17
CA ARG A 43 -7.31 10.22 -10.79
C ARG A 43 -6.23 10.61 -9.78
N TRP A 44 -4.96 10.35 -10.10
CA TRP A 44 -3.84 10.77 -9.27
C TRP A 44 -3.77 12.28 -9.10
N TYR A 45 -3.89 13.05 -10.19
CA TYR A 45 -3.87 14.51 -10.17
C TYR A 45 -4.97 15.07 -9.25
N PHE A 46 -6.21 14.56 -9.38
CA PHE A 46 -7.32 14.97 -8.52
C PHE A 46 -7.15 14.50 -7.06
N TYR A 47 -6.58 13.34 -6.82
CA TYR A 47 -6.23 12.89 -5.47
C TYR A 47 -5.23 13.84 -4.80
N ARG A 48 -4.12 14.16 -5.49
CA ARG A 48 -3.14 15.14 -4.99
C ARG A 48 -3.75 16.52 -4.77
N LYS A 49 -4.60 16.97 -5.69
CA LYS A 49 -5.28 18.27 -5.58
C LYS A 49 -6.22 18.33 -4.37
N ARG A 50 -6.89 17.22 -4.03
CA ARG A 50 -7.73 17.13 -2.81
C ARG A 50 -6.90 17.22 -1.54
N ILE A 51 -5.78 16.51 -1.45
CA ILE A 51 -4.87 16.59 -0.29
C ILE A 51 -4.38 18.02 -0.07
N LYS A 52 -4.05 18.76 -1.15
CA LYS A 52 -3.61 20.16 -1.05
C LYS A 52 -4.69 21.13 -0.56
N LYS A 53 -5.98 20.81 -0.74
CA LYS A 53 -7.09 21.69 -0.36
C LYS A 53 -7.59 21.45 1.06
N THR A 54 -7.23 20.34 1.67
CA THR A 54 -7.66 20.08 3.05
C THR A 54 -6.86 20.97 3.99
N ARG A 55 -7.55 21.75 4.83
CA ARG A 55 -6.91 22.48 5.93
C ARG A 55 -6.23 21.46 6.84
N ILE A 56 -4.92 21.47 6.83
CA ILE A 56 -4.08 20.66 7.69
C ILE A 56 -4.05 21.40 9.04
N SER A 57 -4.84 20.92 10.01
CA SER A 57 -4.70 21.40 11.39
C SER A 57 -3.45 20.77 11.98
N VAL A 58 -2.50 21.61 12.39
CA VAL A 58 -1.32 21.16 13.13
C VAL A 58 -1.78 20.94 14.58
N SER A 59 -1.75 19.70 15.03
CA SER A 59 -2.00 19.34 16.43
C SER A 59 -0.68 18.88 17.04
N TYR A 60 -0.39 19.31 18.27
CA TYR A 60 0.79 18.89 19.03
C TYR A 60 0.76 17.39 19.35
N GLU A 61 -0.44 16.84 19.52
CA GLU A 61 -0.67 15.43 19.81
C GLU A 61 -0.97 14.63 18.54
N PRO A 62 -0.56 13.36 18.48
CA PRO A 62 -0.95 12.47 17.40
C PRO A 62 -2.48 12.37 17.37
N PRO A 63 -3.12 12.50 16.20
CA PRO A 63 -4.57 12.38 16.13
C PRO A 63 -4.99 10.99 16.61
N LEU A 64 -6.04 10.95 17.44
CA LEU A 64 -6.76 9.73 17.83
C LEU A 64 -5.96 8.75 18.72
N GLY A 65 -4.93 9.23 19.43
CA GLY A 65 -4.11 8.39 20.32
C GLY A 65 -3.36 7.28 19.58
N LEU A 66 -2.99 7.54 18.33
CA LEU A 66 -2.20 6.61 17.52
C LEU A 66 -0.76 6.59 17.99
N ASN A 67 -0.21 5.39 18.20
CA ASN A 67 1.17 5.22 18.62
C ASN A 67 2.12 5.31 17.42
N PRO A 68 3.43 5.50 17.63
CA PRO A 68 4.39 5.68 16.53
C PRO A 68 4.37 4.56 15.50
N ALA A 69 4.28 3.30 15.94
CA ALA A 69 4.17 2.14 15.05
C ALA A 69 2.87 2.14 14.24
N GLU A 70 1.73 2.52 14.82
CA GLU A 70 0.46 2.62 14.10
C GLU A 70 0.49 3.73 13.06
N VAL A 71 1.02 4.90 13.42
CA VAL A 71 1.20 6.02 12.48
C VAL A 71 2.11 5.59 11.33
N SER A 72 3.23 4.93 11.62
CA SER A 72 4.12 4.40 10.59
C SER A 72 3.46 3.34 9.72
N TYR A 73 2.67 2.44 10.32
CA TYR A 73 1.93 1.40 9.59
C TYR A 73 0.96 2.00 8.58
N LEU A 74 0.25 3.06 8.95
CA LEU A 74 -0.66 3.75 8.04
C LEU A 74 0.05 4.32 6.79
N PHE A 75 1.34 4.68 6.90
CA PHE A 75 2.13 5.15 5.76
C PHE A 75 2.89 4.03 5.01
N LYS A 76 3.48 3.06 5.72
CA LYS A 76 4.38 2.05 5.14
C LYS A 76 3.72 0.68 4.93
N SER A 77 2.68 0.36 5.68
CA SER A 77 1.96 -0.94 5.78
C SER A 77 2.81 -2.16 6.15
N LYS A 78 4.12 -1.98 6.35
CA LYS A 78 5.08 -2.93 6.88
C LYS A 78 5.93 -2.19 7.90
N LEU A 79 6.26 -2.85 9.00
CA LEU A 79 7.01 -2.27 10.12
C LEU A 79 8.32 -3.02 10.27
N GLY A 80 9.43 -2.29 10.39
CA GLY A 80 10.76 -2.86 10.60
C GLY A 80 11.38 -2.46 11.94
N ASP A 81 12.69 -2.69 12.09
CA ASP A 81 13.48 -2.42 13.31
C ASP A 81 13.24 -1.01 13.87
N GLN A 82 13.19 -0.03 12.98
CA GLN A 82 13.01 1.37 13.31
C GLN A 82 11.65 1.64 13.98
N ASP A 83 10.60 0.92 13.58
CA ASP A 83 9.25 1.12 14.10
C ASP A 83 9.09 0.45 15.48
N VAL A 84 9.77 -0.67 15.70
CA VAL A 84 9.89 -1.30 17.03
C VAL A 84 10.69 -0.40 17.97
N ALA A 85 11.84 0.11 17.52
CA ALA A 85 12.65 1.07 18.27
C ALA A 85 11.85 2.31 18.68
N ALA A 86 11.08 2.89 17.76
CA ALA A 86 10.19 4.00 18.04
C ALA A 86 9.14 3.68 19.12
N THR A 87 8.61 2.46 19.10
CA THR A 87 7.65 2.00 20.11
C THR A 87 8.30 1.86 21.47
N ILE A 88 9.52 1.30 21.54
CA ILE A 88 10.28 1.20 22.81
C ILE A 88 10.56 2.60 23.37
N ILE A 89 10.99 3.54 22.53
CA ILE A 89 11.22 4.94 22.95
C ILE A 89 9.93 5.57 23.49
N ASN A 90 8.80 5.34 22.82
CA ASN A 90 7.49 5.84 23.27
C ASN A 90 7.04 5.24 24.61
N LEU A 91 7.27 3.94 24.81
CA LEU A 91 6.98 3.27 26.09
C LEU A 91 7.86 3.81 27.21
N ALA A 92 9.14 4.09 26.93
CA ALA A 92 10.04 4.69 27.91
C ALA A 92 9.64 6.12 28.28
N GLN A 93 9.18 6.92 27.30
CA GLN A 93 8.63 8.26 27.56
C GLN A 93 7.36 8.23 28.42
N ARG A 94 6.56 7.17 28.30
CA ARG A 94 5.37 6.93 29.14
C ARG A 94 5.71 6.32 30.52
N SER A 95 7.00 6.11 30.82
CA SER A 95 7.50 5.46 32.04
C SER A 95 7.07 3.99 32.20
N LEU A 96 6.66 3.33 31.11
CA LEU A 96 6.31 1.90 31.06
C LEU A 96 7.53 1.01 30.85
N LEU A 97 8.60 1.58 30.29
CA LEU A 97 9.93 0.97 30.19
C LEU A 97 10.94 1.92 30.81
N SER A 98 12.02 1.37 31.35
CA SER A 98 13.15 2.15 31.88
C SER A 98 14.44 1.74 31.18
N TYR A 99 15.34 2.71 31.00
CA TYR A 99 16.69 2.47 30.50
C TYR A 99 17.68 2.50 31.65
N ARG A 100 18.58 1.52 31.70
CA ARG A 100 19.79 1.56 32.53
C ARG A 100 20.99 1.36 31.62
N VAL A 101 22.06 2.09 31.88
CA VAL A 101 23.33 1.88 31.17
C VAL A 101 24.17 0.97 32.06
N GLU A 102 24.42 -0.25 31.60
CA GLU A 102 25.32 -1.22 32.23
C GLU A 102 26.46 -1.47 31.24
N ASP A 103 27.72 -1.29 31.68
CA ASP A 103 28.93 -1.46 30.85
C ASP A 103 28.93 -0.68 29.52
N GLY A 104 28.32 0.52 29.52
CA GLY A 104 28.21 1.35 28.31
C GLY A 104 27.17 0.89 27.30
N ILE A 105 26.34 -0.10 27.66
CA ILE A 105 25.25 -0.65 26.85
C ILE A 105 23.91 -0.25 27.48
N ARG A 106 22.99 0.27 26.67
CA ARG A 106 21.60 0.52 27.12
C ARG A 106 20.81 -0.77 27.27
N MET A 107 20.52 -1.12 28.51
CA MET A 107 19.62 -2.18 28.92
C MET A 107 18.21 -1.62 29.16
N VAL A 108 17.20 -2.40 28.78
CA VAL A 108 15.77 -2.07 28.90
C VAL A 108 15.16 -2.96 29.97
N TYR A 109 14.42 -2.35 30.88
CA TYR A 109 13.66 -3.02 31.95
C TYR A 109 12.21 -2.58 31.92
N ALA A 110 11.34 -3.36 32.55
CA ALA A 110 9.99 -2.91 32.87
C ALA A 110 10.03 -1.64 33.73
N GLY A 111 9.20 -0.67 33.38
CA GLY A 111 9.07 0.59 34.11
C GLY A 111 8.19 0.43 35.35
N PRO A 112 8.20 1.43 36.26
CA PRO A 112 7.40 1.40 37.48
C PRO A 112 5.90 1.62 37.24
N LYS A 113 5.53 2.16 36.07
CA LYS A 113 4.14 2.46 35.74
C LYS A 113 3.50 1.24 35.08
N VAL A 114 2.36 0.80 35.61
CA VAL A 114 1.49 -0.21 34.99
C VAL A 114 0.26 0.49 34.45
N GLU A 115 -0.09 0.22 33.19
CA GLU A 115 -1.25 0.81 32.53
C GLU A 115 -2.15 -0.33 32.00
N ASP A 116 -3.44 -0.30 32.36
CA ASP A 116 -4.34 -1.40 32.05
C ASP A 116 -4.71 -1.46 30.55
N ASP A 117 -4.81 -0.29 29.92
CA ASP A 117 -5.16 -0.11 28.50
C ASP A 117 -3.95 -0.14 27.56
N LEU A 118 -3.08 -1.14 27.74
CA LEU A 118 -1.95 -1.37 26.84
C LEU A 118 -2.37 -2.13 25.58
N LYS A 119 -1.86 -1.69 24.43
CA LYS A 119 -2.09 -2.37 23.14
C LYS A 119 -1.40 -3.73 23.15
N THR A 120 -1.94 -4.68 22.38
CA THR A 120 -1.46 -6.07 22.39
C THR A 120 0.04 -6.21 22.08
N TYR A 121 0.56 -5.41 21.15
CA TYR A 121 1.99 -5.43 20.83
C TYR A 121 2.87 -4.74 21.88
N GLU A 122 2.33 -3.76 22.62
CA GLU A 122 3.03 -3.10 23.73
C GLU A 122 3.16 -4.02 24.94
N LYS A 123 2.06 -4.72 25.29
CA LYS A 123 2.07 -5.75 26.34
C LYS A 123 3.18 -6.79 26.10
N LYS A 124 3.32 -7.26 24.85
CA LYS A 124 4.37 -8.22 24.49
C LYS A 124 5.78 -7.66 24.62
N LEU A 125 6.00 -6.40 24.25
CA LEU A 125 7.31 -5.75 24.42
C LEU A 125 7.69 -5.61 25.90
N ILE A 126 6.71 -5.29 26.75
CA ILE A 126 6.91 -5.16 28.20
C ILE A 126 7.20 -6.52 28.82
N VAL A 127 6.40 -7.55 28.53
CA VAL A 127 6.62 -8.92 29.03
C VAL A 127 7.99 -9.46 28.61
N GLU A 128 8.45 -9.17 27.40
CA GLU A 128 9.80 -9.55 26.96
C GLU A 128 10.89 -8.79 27.73
N ALA A 129 10.64 -7.52 28.09
CA ALA A 129 11.55 -6.69 28.87
C ALA A 129 11.53 -7.00 30.38
N GLU A 130 10.53 -7.71 30.90
CA GLU A 130 10.39 -8.16 32.30
C GLU A 130 11.38 -9.26 32.71
N ASN A 131 12.39 -9.57 31.89
CA ASN A 131 13.42 -10.53 32.24
C ASN A 131 14.34 -9.99 33.35
N ASN A 132 14.62 -10.82 34.36
CA ASN A 132 15.37 -10.45 35.58
C ASN A 132 16.75 -9.81 35.35
N HIS A 133 17.37 -10.01 34.19
CA HIS A 133 18.71 -9.50 33.87
C HIS A 133 18.67 -8.25 32.97
N GLY A 134 17.48 -7.75 32.61
CA GLY A 134 17.32 -6.76 31.55
C GLY A 134 17.66 -7.32 30.17
N ILE A 135 17.25 -6.61 29.12
CA ILE A 135 17.62 -6.95 27.74
C ILE A 135 18.23 -5.74 27.06
N THR A 136 19.30 -5.93 26.30
CA THR A 136 19.86 -4.85 25.47
C THR A 136 18.80 -4.33 24.49
N ALA A 137 18.66 -3.02 24.38
CA ALA A 137 17.65 -2.41 23.52
C ALA A 137 17.71 -2.91 22.05
N THR A 138 18.92 -3.19 21.55
CA THR A 138 19.11 -3.76 20.21
C THR A 138 18.69 -5.23 20.10
N ASP A 139 18.87 -6.02 21.16
CA ASP A 139 18.41 -7.42 21.18
C ASP A 139 16.89 -7.47 21.27
N LEU A 140 16.27 -6.60 22.08
CA LEU A 140 14.81 -6.49 22.14
C LEU A 140 14.21 -6.14 20.77
N VAL A 141 14.80 -5.19 20.04
CA VAL A 141 14.38 -4.91 18.66
C VAL A 141 14.56 -6.14 17.77
N ALA A 142 15.73 -6.78 17.81
CA ALA A 142 16.03 -7.95 16.98
C ALA A 142 15.09 -9.12 17.27
N ARG A 143 14.65 -9.33 18.51
CA ARG A 143 13.69 -10.39 18.86
C ARG A 143 12.33 -10.21 18.19
N PHE A 144 11.94 -8.97 17.89
CA PHE A 144 10.66 -8.66 17.25
C PHE A 144 10.75 -8.52 15.73
N THR A 145 11.95 -8.42 15.17
CA THR A 145 12.13 -8.20 13.72
C THR A 145 12.99 -9.25 13.03
N LYS A 146 14.06 -9.71 13.67
CA LYS A 146 15.01 -10.65 13.10
C LYS A 146 14.56 -12.09 13.37
N ASP A 147 14.59 -12.88 12.31
CA ASP A 147 14.30 -14.31 12.37
C ASP A 147 15.49 -15.02 13.04
N SER A 148 15.37 -15.32 14.33
CA SER A 148 16.45 -15.96 15.09
C SER A 148 16.46 -17.49 14.96
N SER A 149 15.65 -18.08 14.06
CA SER A 149 15.74 -19.50 13.76
C SER A 149 16.74 -19.75 12.63
N LYS A 150 17.83 -20.46 12.94
CA LYS A 150 18.66 -21.18 11.94
C LYS A 150 17.85 -22.18 11.09
N ASP A 151 16.58 -22.38 11.42
CA ASP A 151 15.67 -23.29 10.76
C ASP A 151 14.94 -22.60 9.58
N LYS A 152 15.38 -22.91 8.36
CA LYS A 152 14.87 -22.33 7.09
C LYS A 152 13.41 -22.69 6.76
N ARG A 153 12.72 -23.45 7.62
CA ARG A 153 11.35 -23.95 7.38
C ARG A 153 10.24 -23.12 8.02
N SER A 154 10.54 -22.19 8.94
CA SER A 154 9.53 -21.31 9.54
C SER A 154 9.41 -19.99 8.77
N TRP A 155 8.56 -19.95 7.75
CA TRP A 155 8.34 -18.78 6.89
C TRP A 155 7.59 -17.60 7.55
N SER A 156 7.45 -17.55 8.87
CA SER A 156 6.83 -16.41 9.56
C SER A 156 7.87 -15.61 10.35
N SER A 157 8.59 -14.75 9.64
CA SER A 157 9.48 -13.74 10.23
C SER A 157 8.75 -12.99 11.35
N ARG A 158 9.34 -12.85 12.54
CA ARG A 158 8.74 -12.15 13.69
C ARG A 158 8.32 -10.70 13.36
N GLU A 159 8.92 -10.08 12.35
CA GLU A 159 8.47 -8.82 11.74
C GLU A 159 7.01 -8.85 11.27
N ILE A 160 6.57 -9.97 10.67
CA ILE A 160 5.18 -10.21 10.27
C ILE A 160 4.28 -10.27 11.51
N VAL A 161 4.77 -10.82 12.61
CA VAL A 161 4.01 -10.96 13.86
C VAL A 161 3.78 -9.59 14.50
N PHE A 162 4.81 -8.74 14.62
CA PHE A 162 4.64 -7.37 15.11
C PHE A 162 3.73 -6.56 14.19
N THR A 163 3.95 -6.62 12.88
CA THR A 163 3.13 -5.96 11.88
C THR A 163 1.67 -6.43 11.96
N ARG A 164 1.42 -7.72 12.20
CA ARG A 164 0.08 -8.29 12.36
C ARG A 164 -0.61 -7.74 13.62
N PHE A 165 0.08 -7.67 14.76
CA PHE A 165 -0.52 -7.12 15.97
C PHE A 165 -0.89 -5.63 15.83
N VAL A 166 -0.05 -4.84 15.18
CA VAL A 166 -0.38 -3.43 14.89
C VAL A 166 -1.54 -3.33 13.91
N HIS A 167 -1.57 -4.18 12.88
CA HIS A 167 -2.69 -4.26 11.95
C HIS A 167 -4.01 -4.62 12.64
N ASP A 168 -4.00 -5.63 13.52
CA ASP A 168 -5.17 -6.09 14.25
C ASP A 168 -5.71 -4.99 15.19
N ASP A 169 -4.83 -4.21 15.82
CA ASP A 169 -5.25 -3.08 16.65
C ASP A 169 -5.91 -1.96 15.83
N LEU A 170 -5.30 -1.60 14.69
CA LEU A 170 -5.87 -0.63 13.75
C LEU A 170 -7.19 -1.11 13.12
N LYS A 171 -7.33 -2.43 12.93
CA LYS A 171 -8.56 -3.08 12.49
C LYS A 171 -9.65 -2.94 13.55
N ARG A 172 -9.35 -3.27 14.83
CA ARG A 172 -10.29 -3.07 15.95
C ARG A 172 -10.78 -1.64 16.07
N LYS A 173 -9.90 -0.66 15.81
CA LYS A 173 -10.25 0.77 15.81
C LYS A 173 -11.01 1.24 14.55
N GLY A 174 -11.15 0.39 13.53
CA GLY A 174 -11.85 0.68 12.28
C GLY A 174 -11.07 1.54 11.29
N TYR A 175 -9.74 1.64 11.41
CA TYR A 175 -8.91 2.41 10.47
C TYR A 175 -8.49 1.61 9.25
N VAL A 176 -8.28 0.31 9.44
CA VAL A 176 -7.83 -0.62 8.39
C VAL A 176 -8.93 -1.64 8.13
N ASN A 177 -9.15 -1.94 6.86
CA ASN A 177 -10.22 -2.81 6.43
C ASN A 177 -9.78 -4.28 6.38
N ASP A 178 -10.62 -5.18 6.90
CA ASP A 178 -10.34 -6.62 7.01
C ASP A 178 -10.16 -7.30 5.64
N VAL A 179 -10.94 -6.86 4.67
CA VAL A 179 -11.11 -7.55 3.39
C VAL A 179 -10.30 -6.89 2.26
N TYR A 180 -9.08 -6.45 2.56
CA TYR A 180 -8.28 -5.67 1.61
C TYR A 180 -7.83 -6.49 0.39
N TYR A 181 -7.59 -7.79 0.54
CA TYR A 181 -7.29 -8.69 -0.58
C TYR A 181 -8.45 -8.75 -1.57
N LEU A 182 -9.69 -8.92 -1.11
CA LEU A 182 -10.85 -8.93 -2.01
C LEU A 182 -11.03 -7.58 -2.71
N LYS A 183 -10.76 -6.45 -2.04
CA LYS A 183 -10.77 -5.13 -2.70
C LYS A 183 -9.69 -5.00 -3.76
N TYR A 184 -8.49 -5.52 -3.50
CA TYR A 184 -7.40 -5.54 -4.48
C TYR A 184 -7.75 -6.41 -5.69
N PHE A 185 -8.18 -7.65 -5.47
CA PHE A 185 -8.61 -8.58 -6.52
C PHE A 185 -9.79 -8.02 -7.31
N ALA A 186 -10.83 -7.50 -6.64
CA ALA A 186 -11.95 -6.84 -7.32
C ALA A 186 -11.46 -5.66 -8.18
N GLY A 187 -10.43 -4.94 -7.72
CA GLY A 187 -9.75 -3.93 -8.52
C GLY A 187 -9.10 -4.52 -9.78
N VAL A 188 -8.32 -5.59 -9.65
CA VAL A 188 -7.66 -6.28 -10.78
C VAL A 188 -8.71 -6.78 -11.78
N PHE A 189 -9.78 -7.42 -11.32
CA PHE A 189 -10.87 -7.89 -12.18
C PHE A 189 -11.60 -6.74 -12.88
N ARG A 190 -11.83 -5.61 -12.22
CA ARG A 190 -12.42 -4.42 -12.87
C ARG A 190 -11.53 -3.88 -13.99
N ILE A 191 -10.23 -3.75 -13.77
CA ILE A 191 -9.30 -3.27 -14.81
C ILE A 191 -9.21 -4.30 -15.95
N LEU A 192 -9.16 -5.59 -15.62
CA LEU A 192 -9.16 -6.68 -16.60
C LEU A 192 -10.41 -6.61 -17.49
N ALA A 193 -11.60 -6.48 -16.90
CA ALA A 193 -12.86 -6.35 -17.63
C ALA A 193 -12.84 -5.11 -18.56
N ILE A 194 -12.34 -3.97 -18.07
CA ILE A 194 -12.19 -2.76 -18.89
C ILE A 194 -11.25 -3.01 -20.08
N LEU A 195 -10.12 -3.68 -19.87
CA LEU A 195 -9.18 -4.02 -20.94
C LEU A 195 -9.84 -4.94 -21.97
N ILE A 196 -10.55 -5.98 -21.54
CA ILE A 196 -11.25 -6.89 -22.45
C ILE A 196 -12.33 -6.15 -23.25
N ILE A 197 -13.12 -5.30 -22.61
CA ILE A 197 -14.15 -4.50 -23.30
C ILE A 197 -13.50 -3.57 -24.34
N LEU A 198 -12.42 -2.91 -23.94
CA LEU A 198 -11.76 -1.88 -24.75
C LEU A 198 -10.97 -2.46 -25.93
N PHE A 199 -10.28 -3.57 -25.73
CA PHE A 199 -9.36 -4.16 -26.71
C PHE A 199 -9.95 -5.33 -27.50
N VAL A 200 -11.07 -5.92 -27.04
CA VAL A 200 -11.71 -7.07 -27.72
C VAL A 200 -13.11 -6.71 -28.18
N PHE A 201 -14.00 -6.32 -27.27
CA PHE A 201 -15.41 -6.10 -27.63
C PHE A 201 -15.63 -4.87 -28.50
N LEU A 202 -15.02 -3.73 -28.18
CA LEU A 202 -15.21 -2.49 -28.95
C LEU A 202 -14.73 -2.62 -30.42
N PRO A 203 -13.53 -3.16 -30.71
CA PRO A 203 -13.11 -3.42 -32.08
C PRO A 203 -14.07 -4.36 -32.83
N LEU A 204 -14.47 -5.48 -32.22
CA LEU A 204 -15.40 -6.43 -32.85
C LEU A 204 -16.75 -5.81 -33.14
N LEU A 205 -17.28 -5.01 -32.22
CA LEU A 205 -18.54 -4.29 -32.40
C LEU A 205 -18.41 -3.25 -33.51
N SER A 206 -17.27 -2.55 -33.60
CA SER A 206 -17.01 -1.59 -34.69
C SER A 206 -16.95 -2.28 -36.07
N LEU A 207 -16.30 -3.44 -36.16
CA LEU A 207 -16.25 -4.25 -37.39
C LEU A 207 -17.63 -4.76 -37.79
N TRP A 208 -18.45 -5.16 -36.81
CA TRP A 208 -19.82 -5.59 -37.07
C TRP A 208 -20.69 -4.47 -37.62
N ILE A 209 -20.66 -3.30 -36.99
CA ILE A 209 -21.40 -2.11 -37.45
C ILE A 209 -20.95 -1.71 -38.87
N TYR A 210 -19.65 -1.70 -39.14
CA TYR A 210 -19.12 -1.41 -40.46
C TYR A 210 -19.66 -2.38 -41.53
N LYS A 211 -19.68 -3.69 -41.23
CA LYS A 211 -20.23 -4.67 -42.16
C LYS A 211 -21.70 -4.43 -42.45
N ILE A 212 -22.51 -4.07 -41.45
CA ILE A 212 -23.93 -3.74 -41.65
C ILE A 212 -24.09 -2.54 -42.57
N ILE A 213 -23.28 -1.50 -42.39
CA ILE A 213 -23.33 -0.29 -43.22
C ILE A 213 -23.00 -0.64 -44.67
N LEU A 214 -22.01 -1.51 -44.90
CA LEU A 214 -21.59 -1.90 -46.25
C LEU A 214 -22.59 -2.85 -46.94
N SER A 215 -23.13 -3.83 -46.22
CA SER A 215 -24.04 -4.84 -46.77
C SER A 215 -25.49 -4.37 -46.86
N GLY A 216 -25.85 -3.29 -46.15
CA GLY A 216 -27.22 -2.79 -46.04
C GLY A 216 -28.17 -3.71 -45.24
N ALA A 217 -27.69 -4.85 -44.72
CA ALA A 217 -28.49 -5.83 -44.01
C ALA A 217 -27.70 -6.45 -42.84
N GLY A 218 -28.34 -6.52 -41.68
CA GLY A 218 -27.79 -7.15 -40.48
C GLY A 218 -28.04 -8.64 -40.44
N ASP A 219 -27.03 -9.44 -40.77
CA ASP A 219 -27.10 -10.90 -40.64
C ASP A 219 -26.65 -11.37 -39.24
N PHE A 220 -27.56 -12.05 -38.53
CA PHE A 220 -27.30 -12.61 -37.19
C PHE A 220 -26.19 -13.67 -37.21
N ARG A 221 -26.05 -14.43 -38.31
CA ARG A 221 -24.99 -15.45 -38.42
C ARG A 221 -23.61 -14.81 -38.46
N SER A 222 -23.50 -13.62 -39.03
CA SER A 222 -22.26 -12.84 -39.07
C SER A 222 -21.89 -12.27 -37.70
N LEU A 223 -22.88 -11.90 -36.87
CA LEU A 223 -22.68 -11.52 -35.47
C LEU A 223 -22.13 -12.70 -34.64
N MET A 224 -22.74 -13.88 -34.74
CA MET A 224 -22.31 -15.09 -34.02
C MET A 224 -20.86 -15.49 -34.34
N ARG A 225 -20.45 -15.39 -35.62
CA ARG A 225 -19.06 -15.65 -36.02
C ARG A 225 -18.09 -14.68 -35.35
N LEU A 226 -18.41 -13.39 -35.31
CA LEU A 226 -17.57 -12.38 -34.63
C LEU A 226 -17.46 -12.63 -33.13
N PHE A 227 -18.53 -13.08 -32.46
CA PHE A 227 -18.45 -13.51 -31.07
C PHE A 227 -17.53 -14.72 -30.88
N GLY A 228 -17.59 -15.70 -31.79
CA GLY A 228 -16.68 -16.86 -31.77
C GLY A 228 -15.21 -16.44 -31.88
N TYR A 229 -14.90 -15.53 -32.81
CA TYR A 229 -13.54 -14.97 -32.93
C TYR A 229 -13.14 -14.15 -31.70
N GLY A 230 -14.06 -13.35 -31.17
CA GLY A 230 -13.83 -12.59 -29.95
C GLY A 230 -13.55 -13.46 -28.74
N ALA A 231 -14.26 -14.59 -28.59
CA ALA A 231 -13.99 -15.55 -27.55
C ALA A 231 -12.61 -16.20 -27.70
N GLY A 232 -12.23 -16.59 -28.92
CA GLY A 232 -10.90 -17.12 -29.21
C GLY A 232 -9.78 -16.13 -28.91
N PHE A 233 -9.93 -14.88 -29.36
CA PHE A 233 -8.98 -13.81 -29.08
C PHE A 233 -8.92 -13.46 -27.58
N CYS A 234 -10.06 -13.47 -26.89
CA CYS A 234 -10.13 -13.27 -25.45
C CYS A 234 -9.33 -14.34 -24.70
N LEU A 235 -9.43 -15.62 -25.08
CA LEU A 235 -8.67 -16.70 -24.43
C LEU A 235 -7.15 -16.53 -24.58
N ILE A 236 -6.69 -16.13 -25.77
CA ILE A 236 -5.26 -15.90 -26.05
C ILE A 236 -4.75 -14.66 -25.32
N SER A 237 -5.55 -13.59 -25.26
CA SER A 237 -5.16 -12.31 -24.67
C SER A 237 -5.35 -12.21 -23.15
N LEU A 238 -6.14 -13.11 -22.54
CA LEU A 238 -6.43 -13.14 -21.10
C LEU A 238 -5.16 -13.09 -20.22
N PRO A 239 -4.12 -13.92 -20.41
CA PRO A 239 -2.92 -13.87 -19.56
C PRO A 239 -2.20 -12.51 -19.66
N ILE A 240 -2.15 -11.93 -20.86
CA ILE A 240 -1.50 -10.63 -21.10
C ILE A 240 -2.27 -9.52 -20.38
N PHE A 241 -3.60 -9.48 -20.52
CA PHE A 241 -4.41 -8.48 -19.82
C PHE A 241 -4.44 -8.69 -18.31
N PHE A 242 -4.35 -9.92 -17.83
CA PHE A 242 -4.25 -10.21 -16.41
C PHE A 242 -2.96 -9.65 -15.81
N ILE A 243 -1.81 -9.89 -16.47
CA ILE A 243 -0.52 -9.31 -16.08
C ILE A 243 -0.58 -7.78 -16.14
N ALA A 244 -1.09 -7.21 -17.24
CA ALA A 244 -1.23 -5.76 -17.39
C ALA A 244 -2.10 -5.14 -16.28
N SER A 245 -3.18 -5.81 -15.89
CA SER A 245 -4.06 -5.37 -14.80
C SER A 245 -3.35 -5.35 -13.45
N ILE A 246 -2.54 -6.38 -13.14
CA ILE A 246 -1.72 -6.42 -11.92
C ILE A 246 -0.71 -5.26 -11.91
N VAL A 247 -0.02 -5.03 -13.04
CA VAL A 247 0.95 -3.94 -13.18
C VAL A 247 0.27 -2.58 -12.98
N LEU A 248 -0.87 -2.34 -13.63
CA LEU A 248 -1.63 -1.11 -13.50
C LEU A 248 -2.15 -0.87 -12.07
N GLN A 249 -2.61 -1.93 -11.37
CA GLN A 249 -2.99 -1.80 -9.96
C GLN A 249 -1.79 -1.49 -9.05
N THR A 250 -0.64 -2.10 -9.33
CA THR A 250 0.60 -1.84 -8.58
C THR A 250 1.05 -0.40 -8.76
N ILE A 251 1.04 0.11 -10.00
CA ILE A 251 1.36 1.50 -10.33
C ILE A 251 0.37 2.44 -9.65
N ARG A 252 -0.93 2.16 -9.75
CA ARG A 252 -1.97 2.93 -9.07
C ARG A 252 -1.72 3.00 -7.56
N GLY A 253 -1.38 1.88 -6.93
CA GLY A 253 -1.03 1.84 -5.50
C GLY A 253 0.16 2.69 -5.10
N ARG A 254 1.19 2.72 -5.94
CA ARG A 254 2.36 3.58 -5.72
C ARG A 254 2.01 5.06 -5.90
N LEU A 255 1.11 5.40 -6.82
CA LEU A 255 0.75 6.78 -7.16
C LEU A 255 -0.28 7.39 -6.22
N THR A 256 -1.44 6.74 -6.06
CA THR A 256 -2.56 7.26 -5.25
C THR A 256 -2.45 6.89 -3.77
N GLY A 257 -1.40 6.17 -3.38
CA GLY A 257 -1.34 5.53 -2.08
C GLY A 257 -2.25 4.30 -2.04
N ARG A 258 -2.11 3.52 -0.96
CA ARG A 258 -2.85 2.26 -0.75
C ARG A 258 -4.24 2.54 -0.17
N ASP A 259 -5.03 3.37 -0.84
CA ASP A 259 -6.40 3.74 -0.44
C ASP A 259 -7.32 2.51 -0.25
N TRP A 260 -6.97 1.35 -0.82
CA TRP A 260 -7.72 0.11 -0.63
C TRP A 260 -7.54 -0.53 0.77
N LEU A 261 -6.50 -0.15 1.52
CA LEU A 261 -6.27 -0.60 2.89
C LEU A 261 -7.08 0.21 3.91
N THR A 262 -7.43 1.45 3.57
CA THR A 262 -8.02 2.41 4.49
C THR A 262 -9.55 2.37 4.48
N THR A 263 -10.15 2.51 5.66
CA THR A 263 -11.60 2.65 5.84
C THR A 263 -12.05 4.11 5.61
N SER A 264 -13.35 4.35 5.43
CA SER A 264 -13.94 5.71 5.38
C SER A 264 -13.53 6.57 6.58
N LYS A 265 -13.47 5.98 7.78
CA LYS A 265 -12.95 6.61 9.01
C LYS A 265 -11.51 7.07 8.83
N SER A 266 -10.62 6.20 8.33
CA SER A 266 -9.23 6.56 8.05
C SER A 266 -9.10 7.69 7.04
N HIS A 267 -9.90 7.69 5.96
CA HIS A 267 -9.93 8.80 5.00
C HIS A 267 -10.35 10.14 5.63
N ARG A 268 -11.30 10.13 6.57
CA ARG A 268 -11.76 11.34 7.27
C ARG A 268 -10.63 11.97 8.10
N PHE A 269 -9.81 11.14 8.75
CA PHE A 269 -8.73 11.61 9.64
C PHE A 269 -7.35 11.68 8.98
N TRP A 270 -7.21 11.17 7.75
CA TRP A 270 -5.97 11.23 6.97
C TRP A 270 -5.32 12.62 6.91
N PRO A 271 -6.08 13.73 6.71
CA PRO A 271 -5.49 15.07 6.69
C PRO A 271 -4.81 15.45 8.01
N GLN A 272 -5.37 15.02 9.14
CA GLN A 272 -4.77 15.27 10.47
C GLN A 272 -3.50 14.44 10.65
N ILE A 273 -3.50 13.17 10.22
CA ILE A 273 -2.32 12.30 10.29
C ILE A 273 -1.19 12.84 9.40
N VAL A 274 -1.52 13.29 8.19
CA VAL A 274 -0.56 13.96 7.29
C VAL A 274 -0.06 15.26 7.89
N GLY A 275 -0.93 16.03 8.55
CA GLY A 275 -0.56 17.24 9.27
C GLY A 275 0.42 17.00 10.40
N TYR A 276 0.11 16.03 11.24
CA TYR A 276 1.00 15.62 12.31
C TYR A 276 2.35 15.14 11.78
N ARG A 277 2.37 14.34 10.70
CA ARG A 277 3.62 13.96 10.02
C ARG A 277 4.43 15.17 9.55
N GLN A 278 3.76 16.19 9.01
CA GLN A 278 4.42 17.41 8.57
C GLN A 278 4.93 18.24 9.76
N PHE A 279 4.18 18.32 10.84
CA PHE A 279 4.60 18.93 12.11
C PHE A 279 5.87 18.26 12.64
N VAL A 280 5.87 16.94 12.81
CA VAL A 280 7.04 16.16 13.26
C VAL A 280 8.26 16.44 12.37
N ARG A 281 8.06 16.51 11.04
CA ARG A 281 9.13 16.83 10.09
C ARG A 281 9.68 18.24 10.31
N LEU A 282 8.81 19.24 10.45
CA LEU A 282 9.19 20.64 10.59
C LEU A 282 9.90 20.89 11.91
N THR A 283 9.34 20.36 13.02
CA THR A 283 9.93 20.38 14.35
C THR A 283 11.34 19.79 14.30
N ARG A 284 11.52 18.61 13.69
CA ARG A 284 12.86 17.99 13.63
C ARG A 284 13.85 18.72 12.72
N SER A 285 13.36 19.50 11.76
CA SER A 285 14.20 20.31 10.87
C SER A 285 14.52 21.71 11.40
N ASN A 286 14.08 22.07 12.61
CA ASN A 286 14.17 23.41 13.21
C ASN A 286 13.65 24.51 12.26
N LYS A 287 12.56 24.20 11.53
CA LYS A 287 11.89 25.14 10.61
C LYS A 287 10.58 25.67 11.18
N LEU A 288 10.31 25.37 12.44
CA LEU A 288 9.11 25.77 13.14
C LEU A 288 9.53 26.71 14.25
N ASP A 289 8.99 27.92 14.24
CA ASP A 289 9.19 28.88 15.31
C ASP A 289 8.20 28.55 16.43
N PHE A 290 8.73 28.39 17.64
CA PHE A 290 7.93 28.15 18.84
C PHE A 290 7.83 29.44 19.65
N GLU A 291 6.71 29.61 20.34
CA GLU A 291 6.48 30.77 21.22
C GLU A 291 7.50 30.82 22.37
N THR A 292 7.92 29.65 22.87
CA THR A 292 8.85 29.54 24.00
C THR A 292 9.82 28.37 23.79
N ILE A 293 11.06 28.53 24.27
CA ILE A 293 12.11 27.49 24.28
C ILE A 293 11.64 26.20 25.00
N ASP A 294 10.81 26.32 26.04
CA ASP A 294 10.29 25.16 26.77
C ASP A 294 9.32 24.33 25.94
N ILE A 295 8.47 25.00 25.14
CA ILE A 295 7.53 24.34 24.22
C ILE A 295 8.30 23.65 23.10
N GLU A 296 9.34 24.28 22.59
CA GLU A 296 10.26 23.69 21.61
C GLU A 296 10.88 22.40 22.17
N LYS A 297 11.51 22.46 23.35
CA LYS A 297 12.12 21.28 23.99
C LYS A 297 11.11 20.17 24.23
N LYS A 298 9.93 20.48 24.79
CA LYS A 298 8.86 19.50 25.02
C LYS A 298 8.40 18.87 23.70
N SER A 299 8.22 19.67 22.65
CA SER A 299 7.81 19.21 21.32
C SER A 299 8.87 18.29 20.71
N HIS A 300 10.15 18.61 20.84
CA HIS A 300 11.23 17.75 20.36
C HIS A 300 11.26 16.40 21.05
N VAL A 301 11.06 16.36 22.37
CA VAL A 301 11.02 15.12 23.14
C VAL A 301 9.80 14.31 22.71
N PHE A 302 8.61 14.90 22.73
CA PHE A 302 7.35 14.21 22.42
C PHE A 302 7.30 13.66 20.99
N THR A 303 7.84 14.41 20.02
CA THR A 303 7.83 14.01 18.61
C THR A 303 8.93 13.01 18.25
N LEU A 304 9.92 12.79 19.12
CA LEU A 304 11.07 11.92 18.86
C LEU A 304 10.67 10.50 18.41
N PRO A 305 9.84 9.73 19.14
CA PRO A 305 9.48 8.38 18.71
C PRO A 305 8.74 8.37 17.37
N TYR A 306 7.87 9.37 17.12
CA TYR A 306 7.21 9.52 15.83
C TYR A 306 8.18 9.86 14.70
N ALA A 307 9.18 10.70 14.97
CA ALA A 307 10.23 11.04 14.01
C ALA A 307 11.09 9.83 13.66
N VAL A 308 11.38 8.96 14.64
CA VAL A 308 12.03 7.67 14.41
C VAL A 308 11.13 6.78 13.55
N ALA A 309 9.87 6.54 13.93
CA ALA A 309 8.98 5.68 13.18
C ALA A 309 8.77 6.15 11.72
N LEU A 310 8.62 7.46 11.51
CA LEU A 310 8.41 8.06 10.18
C LEU A 310 9.67 8.16 9.32
N GLY A 311 10.84 7.82 9.86
CA GLY A 311 12.11 7.82 9.12
C GLY A 311 12.78 9.19 8.99
N PHE A 312 12.42 10.17 9.83
CA PHE A 312 13.07 11.49 9.84
C PHE A 312 14.39 11.50 10.62
N VAL A 313 14.65 10.47 11.43
CA VAL A 313 15.91 10.26 12.15
C VAL A 313 16.68 9.11 11.51
N LYS A 314 17.81 9.41 10.84
CA LYS A 314 18.66 8.40 10.16
C LYS A 314 19.45 7.56 11.16
N ASP A 315 20.06 8.20 12.16
CA ASP A 315 20.94 7.55 13.14
C ASP A 315 20.19 7.08 14.40
N TRP A 316 18.96 6.57 14.24
CA TRP A 316 18.13 6.13 15.37
C TRP A 316 18.79 5.04 16.22
N LYS A 317 19.70 4.25 15.64
CA LYS A 317 20.47 3.22 16.37
C LYS A 317 21.33 3.81 17.48
N ARG A 318 21.79 5.07 17.36
CA ARG A 318 22.55 5.75 18.43
C ARG A 318 21.70 6.03 19.66
N LEU A 319 20.37 6.11 19.52
CA LEU A 319 19.46 6.31 20.65
C LEU A 319 19.30 5.05 21.50
N LEU A 320 19.66 3.88 20.95
CA LEU A 320 19.58 2.57 21.59
C LEU A 320 20.94 2.01 22.01
N ARG A 321 22.04 2.68 21.67
CA ARG A 321 23.39 2.29 22.10
C ARG A 321 23.70 2.89 23.46
#